data_AF-A0A7J9N5S1-F1
#
_entry.id   AF-A0A7J9N5S1-F1
#
_cell.length_a   1.000
_cell.length_b   1.000
_cell.length_c   1.000
_cell.angle_alpha   90.00
_cell.angle_beta   90.00
_cell.angle_gamma   90.00
#
_symmetry.space_group_name_H-M   'P 1'
#
loop_
_entity.id
_entity.type
_entity.pdbx_description
1 polymer ?
#
loop_
_entity_poly.entity_id
_entity_poly.type
_entity_poly.pdbx_seq_one_letter_code
_entity_poly.pdbx_strand_id
1 'polypeptide(L)'
;MRRLAVGPMTTPEYNEWWVRRINDNIPRPSQRDSQSIEEHLRVVPSELEIIKQDFEKKNAELEKKIEQLEQEMMHLGLDVDVQKLETEKLIKGKNKAEEDLDITKWGFREEFVRESKRKV
;
A
#
# COMPACT_ATOMS: atom_id res chain seq x y z
N MET A 1 -15.34 29.91 8.31
CA MET A 1 -14.40 29.08 7.53
C MET A 1 -13.21 28.72 8.41
N ARG A 2 -12.91 27.43 8.61
CA ARG A 2 -11.73 26.98 9.37
C ARG A 2 -10.51 27.08 8.46
N ARG A 3 -9.45 27.73 8.91
CA ARG A 3 -8.16 27.81 8.19
C ARG A 3 -7.52 26.42 8.24
N LEU A 4 -7.38 25.77 7.09
CA LEU A 4 -6.50 24.61 6.94
C LEU A 4 -5.07 25.13 7.11
N ALA A 5 -4.32 24.58 8.06
CA ALA A 5 -2.89 24.86 8.20
C ALA A 5 -2.17 24.23 7.00
N VAL A 6 -2.00 25.02 5.95
CA VAL A 6 -1.13 24.69 4.82
C VAL A 6 0.29 24.77 5.37
N GLY A 7 0.91 23.61 5.59
CA GLY A 7 2.33 23.53 5.91
C GLY A 7 3.15 24.21 4.80
N PRO A 8 4.38 24.67 5.10
CA PRO A 8 5.22 25.27 4.08
C PRO A 8 5.41 24.28 2.94
N MET A 9 4.85 24.62 1.78
CA MET A 9 4.94 23.86 0.53
C MET A 9 6.33 24.00 -0.11
N THR A 10 7.21 24.77 0.52
CA THR A 10 8.58 25.03 0.09
C THR A 10 9.50 23.95 0.64
N THR A 11 9.87 23.03 -0.23
CA THR A 11 10.91 22.03 0.00
C THR A 11 12.25 22.72 0.35
N PRO A 12 13.14 22.09 1.14
CA PRO A 12 14.45 22.64 1.48
C PRO A 12 15.23 23.13 0.25
N GLU A 13 15.07 22.43 -0.88
CA GLU A 13 15.67 22.75 -2.17
C GLU A 13 15.21 24.11 -2.72
N TYR A 14 13.95 24.50 -2.51
CA TYR A 14 13.44 25.84 -2.91
C TYR A 14 14.10 26.95 -2.09
N ASN A 15 14.33 26.71 -0.79
CA ASN A 15 14.98 27.69 0.08
C ASN A 15 16.47 27.83 -0.25
N GLU A 16 17.17 26.74 -0.55
CA GLU A 16 18.57 26.79 -1.03
C GLU A 16 18.68 27.50 -2.38
N TRP A 17 17.75 27.22 -3.29
CA TRP A 17 17.65 27.90 -4.57
C TRP A 17 17.39 29.40 -4.40
N TRP A 18 16.53 29.79 -3.45
CA TRP A 18 16.25 31.19 -3.17
C TRP A 18 17.47 31.92 -2.59
N VAL A 19 18.20 31.30 -1.67
CA VAL A 19 19.45 31.86 -1.09
C VAL A 19 20.51 32.12 -2.18
N ARG A 20 20.54 31.33 -3.25
CA ARG A 20 21.47 31.51 -4.38
C ARG A 20 21.08 32.66 -5.32
N ARG A 21 19.79 33.02 -5.44
CA ARG A 21 19.35 34.16 -6.27
C ARG A 21 19.44 35.48 -5.50
N ILE A 22 20.65 35.96 -5.24
CA ILE A 22 20.85 37.37 -4.86
C ILE A 22 20.66 38.25 -6.12
N ASN A 23 19.40 38.50 -6.46
CA ASN A 23 18.88 39.67 -7.17
C ASN A 23 19.59 40.10 -8.49
N ASP A 24 19.20 39.52 -9.63
CA ASP A 24 19.71 39.86 -10.98
C ASP A 24 19.31 41.25 -11.52
N ASN A 25 18.58 42.07 -10.75
CA ASN A 25 18.09 43.40 -11.20
C ASN A 25 18.86 44.59 -10.65
N ILE A 26 19.89 44.38 -9.81
CA ILE A 26 20.79 45.46 -9.37
C ILE A 26 22.18 45.15 -9.92
N PRO A 27 22.70 45.94 -10.89
CA PRO A 27 24.07 45.76 -11.32
C PRO A 27 25.01 46.08 -10.15
N ARG A 28 25.46 45.04 -9.46
CA ARG A 28 26.57 45.17 -8.51
C ARG A 28 27.84 45.42 -9.33
N PRO A 29 28.68 46.42 -8.99
CA PRO A 29 29.93 46.64 -9.69
C PRO A 29 30.73 45.34 -9.68
N SER A 30 31.13 44.92 -10.87
CA SER A 30 31.76 43.64 -11.17
C SER A 30 32.93 43.31 -10.24
N GLN A 31 32.72 42.39 -9.31
CA GLN A 31 33.79 41.54 -8.78
C GLN A 31 33.93 40.34 -9.74
N ARG A 32 34.17 40.63 -11.03
CA ARG A 32 34.18 39.63 -12.13
C ARG A 32 35.47 38.82 -12.21
N ASP A 33 36.46 39.10 -11.37
CA ASP A 33 37.82 38.58 -11.59
C ASP A 33 38.13 37.26 -10.85
N SER A 34 37.15 36.66 -10.16
CA SER A 34 37.35 35.41 -9.40
C SER A 34 36.34 34.29 -9.69
N GLN A 35 35.32 34.52 -10.53
CA GLN A 35 34.38 33.46 -10.95
C GLN A 35 34.74 32.96 -12.35
N SER A 36 34.91 31.64 -12.47
CA SER A 36 35.26 31.02 -13.76
C SER A 36 34.16 31.21 -14.81
N ILE A 37 34.53 31.23 -16.08
CA ILE A 37 33.59 31.29 -17.22
C ILE A 37 32.56 30.15 -17.15
N GLU A 38 32.97 28.98 -16.62
CA GLU A 38 32.11 27.81 -16.42
C GLU A 38 30.98 28.07 -15.42
N GLU A 39 31.23 28.86 -14.37
CA GLU A 39 30.23 29.23 -13.38
C GLU A 39 29.20 30.24 -13.93
N HIS A 40 29.61 31.09 -14.88
CA HIS A 40 28.71 32.00 -15.61
C HIS A 40 27.86 31.29 -16.69
N LEU A 41 28.34 30.15 -17.21
CA LEU A 41 27.62 29.31 -18.17
C LEU A 41 26.73 28.26 -17.50
N ARG A 42 26.76 28.18 -16.16
CA ARG A 42 25.94 27.25 -15.40
C ARG A 42 24.48 27.69 -15.47
N VAL A 43 23.73 27.07 -16.38
CA VAL A 43 22.29 27.27 -16.53
C VAL A 43 21.61 26.89 -15.23
N VAL A 44 21.08 27.89 -14.51
CA VAL A 44 20.27 27.66 -13.32
C VAL A 44 18.86 27.26 -13.79
N PRO A 45 18.35 26.08 -13.38
CA PRO A 45 17.01 25.66 -13.74
C PRO A 45 15.98 26.68 -13.24
N SER A 46 14.95 26.89 -14.06
CA SER A 46 13.84 27.76 -13.67
C SER A 46 12.99 27.12 -12.56
N GLU A 47 12.24 27.94 -11.80
CA GLU A 47 11.31 27.43 -10.78
C GLU A 47 10.36 26.38 -11.35
N LEU A 48 9.86 26.60 -12.57
CA LEU A 48 8.94 25.68 -13.25
C LEU A 48 9.61 24.34 -13.61
N GLU A 49 10.89 24.38 -13.95
CA GLU A 49 11.67 23.20 -14.31
C GLU A 49 11.94 22.33 -13.07
N ILE A 50 12.21 22.96 -11.93
CA ILE A 50 12.36 22.28 -10.63
C ILE A 50 11.02 21.66 -10.20
N ILE A 51 9.92 22.42 -10.26
CA ILE A 51 8.59 21.94 -9.90
C ILE A 51 8.16 20.76 -10.78
N LYS A 52 8.44 20.84 -12.09
CA LYS A 52 8.14 19.76 -13.03
C LYS A 52 8.91 18.49 -12.68
N GLN A 53 10.20 18.60 -12.39
CA GLN A 53 11.03 17.45 -12.03
C GLN A 53 10.56 16.79 -10.72
N ASP A 54 10.21 17.59 -9.72
CA ASP A 54 9.66 17.08 -8.45
C ASP A 54 8.32 16.37 -8.67
N PHE A 55 7.46 16.92 -9.54
CA PHE A 55 6.19 16.29 -9.89
C PHE A 55 6.40 14.94 -10.59
N GLU A 56 7.29 14.87 -11.58
CA GLU A 56 7.63 13.63 -12.27
C GLU A 56 8.18 12.57 -11.31
N LYS A 57 9.05 12.97 -10.38
CA LYS A 57 9.60 12.08 -9.35
C LYS A 57 8.51 11.52 -8.44
N LYS A 58 7.59 12.37 -7.98
CA LYS A 58 6.45 11.95 -7.15
C LYS A 58 5.51 11.03 -7.90
N ASN A 59 5.28 11.30 -9.18
CA ASN A 59 4.42 10.46 -10.01
C ASN A 59 5.01 9.05 -10.17
N ALA A 60 6.32 8.95 -10.44
CA ALA A 60 7.02 7.67 -10.53
C ALA A 60 7.03 6.88 -9.21
N GLU A 61 7.13 7.57 -8.06
CA GLU A 61 7.01 6.95 -6.74
C GLU A 61 5.60 6.38 -6.51
N LEU A 62 4.57 7.12 -6.91
CA LEU A 62 3.18 6.69 -6.80
C LEU A 62 2.87 5.51 -7.72
N GLU A 63 3.35 5.51 -8.97
CA GLU A 63 3.18 4.40 -9.90
C GLU A 63 3.77 3.10 -9.33
N LYS A 64 4.98 3.14 -8.78
CA LYS A 64 5.59 1.97 -8.11
C LYS A 64 4.77 1.48 -6.93
N LYS A 65 4.20 2.40 -6.14
CA LYS A 65 3.36 2.03 -5.00
C LYS A 65 2.03 1.41 -5.43
N ILE A 66 1.45 1.89 -6.54
CA ILE A 66 0.25 1.30 -7.13
C ILE A 66 0.55 -0.14 -7.59
N GLU A 67 1.65 -0.34 -8.33
CA GLU A 67 2.04 -1.68 -8.79
C GLU A 67 2.26 -2.67 -7.63
N GLN A 68 2.93 -2.22 -6.56
CA GLN A 68 3.10 -3.03 -5.34
C GLN A 68 1.75 -3.41 -4.71
N LEU A 69 0.83 -2.44 -4.57
CA LEU A 69 -0.49 -2.69 -4.00
C LEU A 69 -1.33 -3.64 -4.87
N GLU A 70 -1.24 -3.53 -6.19
CA GLU A 70 -1.92 -4.45 -7.12
C GLU A 70 -1.40 -5.88 -6.96
N GLN A 71 -0.09 -6.05 -6.83
CA GLN A 71 0.53 -7.36 -6.56
C GLN A 71 0.08 -7.94 -5.21
N GLU A 72 0.14 -7.14 -4.14
CA GLU A 72 -0.33 -7.55 -2.81
C GLU A 72 -1.81 -7.96 -2.84
N MET A 73 -2.66 -7.21 -3.55
CA MET A 73 -4.09 -7.49 -3.65
C MET A 73 -4.35 -8.81 -4.41
N MET A 74 -3.59 -9.11 -5.47
CA MET A 74 -3.68 -10.40 -6.16
C MET A 74 -3.33 -11.58 -5.24
N HIS A 75 -2.24 -11.46 -4.47
CA HIS A 75 -1.84 -12.51 -3.54
C HIS A 75 -2.89 -12.75 -2.45
N LEU A 76 -3.38 -11.68 -1.83
CA LEU A 76 -4.44 -11.78 -0.81
C LEU A 76 -5.73 -12.37 -1.39
N GLY A 77 -6.08 -12.04 -2.65
CA GLY A 77 -7.22 -12.63 -3.34
C GLY A 77 -7.12 -14.15 -3.44
N LEU A 78 -5.95 -14.67 -3.81
CA LEU A 78 -5.68 -16.11 -3.87
C LEU A 78 -5.79 -16.77 -2.49
N ASP A 79 -5.23 -16.14 -1.45
CA ASP A 79 -5.30 -16.67 -0.08
C ASP A 79 -6.74 -16.78 0.42
N VAL A 80 -7.58 -15.77 0.12
CA VAL A 80 -9.01 -15.78 0.46
C VAL A 80 -9.72 -16.95 -0.24
N ASP A 81 -9.44 -17.18 -1.52
CA ASP A 81 -10.05 -18.29 -2.27
C ASP A 81 -9.61 -19.66 -1.72
N VAL A 82 -8.34 -19.80 -1.33
CA VAL A 82 -7.83 -21.03 -0.70
C VAL A 82 -8.53 -21.27 0.64
N GLN A 83 -8.62 -20.27 1.51
CA GLN A 83 -9.31 -20.39 2.81
C GLN A 83 -10.79 -20.74 2.62
N LYS A 84 -11.45 -20.15 1.61
CA LYS A 84 -12.84 -20.47 1.29
C LYS A 84 -13.00 -21.92 0.87
N LEU A 85 -12.09 -22.46 0.06
CA LEU A 85 -12.12 -23.86 -0.35
C LEU A 85 -11.87 -24.82 0.82
N GLU A 86 -10.93 -24.50 1.70
CA GLU A 86 -10.64 -25.29 2.89
C GLU A 86 -11.82 -25.33 3.86
N THR A 87 -12.44 -24.18 4.12
CA THR A 87 -13.63 -24.09 5.00
C THR A 87 -14.81 -24.87 4.43
N GLU A 88 -15.04 -24.83 3.12
CA GLU A 88 -16.10 -25.63 2.47
C GLU A 88 -15.85 -27.13 2.63
N LYS A 89 -14.60 -27.60 2.46
CA LYS A 89 -14.22 -29.00 2.69
C LYS A 89 -14.45 -29.41 4.14
N LEU A 90 -14.08 -28.56 5.10
CA LEU A 90 -14.29 -28.83 6.53
C LEU A 90 -15.78 -28.93 6.88
N ILE A 91 -16.63 -28.06 6.34
CA ILE A 91 -18.09 -28.12 6.54
C ILE A 91 -18.65 -29.44 6.02
N LYS A 92 -18.27 -29.84 4.80
CA LYS A 92 -18.72 -31.12 4.22
C LYS A 92 -18.27 -32.32 5.06
N GLY A 93 -17.01 -32.31 5.51
CA GLY A 93 -16.48 -33.36 6.38
C GLY A 93 -17.21 -33.43 7.73
N LYS A 94 -17.49 -32.28 8.35
CA LYS A 94 -18.25 -32.19 9.61
C LYS A 94 -19.66 -32.75 9.45
N ASN A 95 -20.39 -32.33 8.42
CA ASN A 95 -21.77 -32.79 8.20
C ASN A 95 -21.83 -34.31 8.03
N LYS A 96 -20.89 -34.89 7.28
CA LYS A 96 -20.81 -36.35 7.13
C LYS A 96 -20.53 -37.06 8.45
N ALA A 97 -19.58 -36.56 9.23
CA ALA A 97 -19.26 -37.15 10.55
C ALA A 97 -20.44 -37.05 11.53
N GLU A 98 -21.25 -35.98 11.43
CA GLU A 98 -22.45 -35.79 12.21
C GLU A 98 -23.56 -36.78 11.81
N GLU A 99 -23.79 -36.98 10.51
CA GLU A 99 -24.70 -38.01 9.99
C GLU A 99 -24.29 -39.43 10.43
N ASP A 100 -23.00 -39.77 10.29
CA ASP A 100 -22.47 -41.09 10.70
C ASP A 100 -22.63 -41.32 12.21
N LEU A 101 -22.43 -40.27 13.02
CA LEU A 101 -22.63 -40.32 14.46
C LEU A 101 -24.11 -40.56 14.82
N ASP A 102 -25.04 -39.90 14.13
CA ASP A 102 -26.46 -40.04 14.39
C ASP A 102 -26.99 -41.42 13.98
N ILE A 103 -26.52 -41.98 12.85
CA ILE A 103 -26.79 -43.39 12.48
C ILE A 103 -26.29 -44.33 13.57
N THR A 104 -25.06 -44.11 14.05
CA THR A 104 -24.45 -44.95 15.09
C THR A 104 -25.25 -44.89 16.40
N LYS A 105 -25.62 -43.69 16.85
CA LYS A 105 -26.48 -43.49 18.04
C LYS A 105 -27.83 -44.19 17.89
N TRP A 106 -28.44 -44.10 16.72
CA TRP A 106 -29.71 -44.78 16.44
C TRP A 106 -29.56 -46.30 16.57
N GLY A 107 -28.51 -46.87 15.98
CA GLY A 107 -28.20 -48.31 16.08
C GLY A 107 -28.07 -48.80 17.52
N PHE A 108 -27.31 -48.09 18.36
CA PHE A 108 -27.19 -48.40 19.78
C PHE A 108 -28.54 -48.31 20.52
N ARG A 109 -29.34 -47.29 20.21
CA ARG A 109 -30.66 -47.12 20.83
C ARG A 109 -31.57 -48.30 20.50
N GLU A 110 -31.61 -48.73 19.24
CA GLU A 110 -32.41 -49.89 18.84
C GLU A 110 -31.92 -51.18 19.49
N GLU A 111 -30.61 -51.39 19.55
CA GLU A 111 -30.04 -52.57 20.19
C GLU A 111 -30.38 -52.64 21.69
N PHE A 112 -30.25 -51.51 22.39
CA PHE A 112 -30.61 -51.41 23.80
C PHE A 112 -32.10 -51.74 24.05
N VAL A 113 -33.00 -51.22 23.21
CA VAL A 113 -34.44 -51.54 23.29
C VAL A 113 -34.69 -53.02 23.03
N ARG A 114 -34.02 -53.61 22.05
CA ARG A 114 -34.15 -55.03 21.68
C ARG A 114 -33.65 -55.95 22.80
N GLU A 115 -32.52 -55.59 23.42
CA GLU A 115 -31.95 -56.33 24.56
C GLU A 115 -32.86 -56.26 25.80
N SER A 116 -33.43 -55.09 26.07
CA SER A 116 -34.35 -54.91 27.21
C SER A 116 -35.61 -55.77 27.07
N LYS A 117 -36.14 -55.93 25.84
CA LYS A 117 -37.29 -56.80 25.57
C LYS A 117 -36.98 -58.30 25.64
N ARG A 118 -35.73 -58.72 25.41
CA ARG A 118 -35.32 -60.13 25.52
C ARG A 118 -35.19 -60.62 26.96
N LYS A 119 -35.06 -59.70 27.92
CA LYS A 119 -34.88 -60.01 29.35
C LYS A 119 -36.18 -60.00 30.16
N VAL A 120 -37.33 -59.77 29.52
CA VAL A 120 -38.68 -59.81 30.10
C VAL A 120 -39.42 -61.00 29.51
#